data_AF-A0A5K0VDB5-F1
#
_entry.id   AF-A0A5K0VDB5-F1
#
_cell.length_a   1.000
_cell.length_b   1.000
_cell.length_c   1.000
_cell.angle_alpha   90.00
_cell.angle_beta   90.00
_cell.angle_gamma   90.00
#
_symmetry.space_group_name_H-M   'P 1'
#
loop_
_entity.id
_entity.type
_entity.pdbx_description
1 polymer ?
#
loop_
_entity_poly.entity_id
_entity_poly.type
_entity_poly.pdbx_seq_one_letter_code
_entity_poly.pdbx_strand_id
1 'polypeptide(L)'
;MAPSAARFIDTAFARSGSFSLSYTHHRLKWLIRADLLALFNEFSSLSPRADHFTADDGATFYLLSATGTIASTPFTIWLPPTYPFAPPLAFLSATTAVIQDHPFVDSTTGAVLTPYLLSWKYPSSNLPDLARNLQRILRLYSPLPPSSATAGRRPPNPFLISKQEAIDRLALALFYDVATFRRQSTADINELLARQSLLRDHSQQLEDAIAQLECERFLLQERTEAVNWRSEMLQDWLEENQAVRGLEAEVEEMLECVDGESRVVLESSAADLAVEDVMDRLDRALQEGRIELAPYMKLVRYWAKEQFFCRAKCTKIMRHRRPSMATLSIN
;
A
#
# COMPACT_ATOMS: atom_id res chain seq x y z
N MET A 1 0.30 9.37 -59.18
CA MET A 1 -0.64 9.91 -58.16
C MET A 1 -0.42 11.40 -57.84
N ALA A 2 0.75 12.00 -58.10
CA ALA A 2 0.95 13.45 -57.98
C ALA A 2 -0.05 14.36 -58.72
N PRO A 3 -0.52 14.07 -59.96
CA PRO A 3 -1.44 14.97 -60.66
C PRO A 3 -2.85 15.01 -60.04
N SER A 4 -3.32 13.92 -59.41
CA SER A 4 -4.62 13.92 -58.71
C SER A 4 -4.55 14.71 -57.40
N ALA A 5 -3.44 14.62 -56.68
CA ALA A 5 -3.22 15.40 -55.46
C ALA A 5 -3.11 16.91 -55.77
N ALA A 6 -2.38 17.30 -56.82
CA ALA A 6 -2.29 18.69 -57.27
C ALA A 6 -3.66 19.27 -57.60
N ARG A 7 -4.46 18.54 -58.39
CA ARG A 7 -5.83 18.98 -58.74
C ARG A 7 -6.70 19.14 -57.50
N PHE A 8 -6.60 18.24 -56.53
CA PHE A 8 -7.37 18.36 -55.28
C PHE A 8 -6.96 19.59 -54.46
N ILE A 9 -5.66 19.85 -54.32
CA ILE A 9 -5.18 21.01 -53.56
C ILE A 9 -5.60 22.31 -54.25
N ASP A 10 -5.46 22.36 -55.58
CA ASP A 10 -5.83 23.53 -56.38
C ASP A 10 -7.35 23.80 -56.31
N THR A 11 -8.19 22.76 -56.36
CA THR A 11 -9.63 22.92 -56.15
C THR A 11 -9.97 23.34 -54.73
N ALA A 12 -9.31 22.78 -53.71
CA ALA A 12 -9.52 23.16 -52.32
C ALA A 12 -9.18 24.64 -52.06
N PHE A 13 -8.12 25.17 -52.68
CA PHE A 13 -7.79 26.60 -52.58
C PHE A 13 -8.76 27.52 -53.34
N ALA A 14 -9.44 27.00 -54.37
CA ALA A 14 -10.42 27.75 -55.16
C ALA A 14 -11.83 27.79 -54.54
N ARG A 15 -12.10 27.00 -53.50
CA ARG A 15 -13.40 26.98 -52.80
C ARG A 15 -13.58 28.26 -51.97
N SER A 16 -14.82 28.73 -51.93
CA SER A 16 -15.26 29.92 -51.19
C SER A 16 -16.44 29.59 -50.29
N GLY A 17 -16.72 30.42 -49.28
CA GLY A 17 -17.82 30.24 -48.33
C GLY A 17 -17.44 29.33 -47.15
N SER A 18 -18.37 28.49 -46.70
CA SER A 18 -18.20 27.58 -45.54
C SER A 18 -17.09 26.54 -45.70
N PHE A 19 -16.60 26.33 -46.93
CA PHE A 19 -15.49 25.43 -47.26
C PHE A 19 -14.22 26.18 -47.68
N SER A 20 -14.09 27.46 -47.30
CA SER A 20 -12.87 28.25 -47.54
C SER A 20 -11.79 27.88 -46.53
N LEU A 21 -10.58 27.58 -47.02
CA LEU A 21 -9.44 27.20 -46.18
C LEU A 21 -8.99 28.35 -45.27
N SER A 22 -8.90 28.07 -43.97
CA SER A 22 -8.69 29.06 -42.91
C SER A 22 -7.23 29.50 -42.70
N TYR A 23 -6.45 29.72 -43.77
CA TYR A 23 -5.03 30.12 -43.66
C TYR A 23 -4.85 31.62 -43.50
N THR A 24 -4.07 32.04 -42.51
CA THR A 24 -3.81 33.45 -42.18
C THR A 24 -2.99 34.16 -43.26
N HIS A 25 -2.01 33.46 -43.84
CA HIS A 25 -1.08 34.01 -44.82
C HIS A 25 -1.45 33.58 -46.24
N HIS A 26 -2.41 34.26 -46.87
CA HIS A 26 -2.84 33.92 -48.23
C HIS A 26 -1.72 33.96 -49.28
N ARG A 27 -0.69 34.80 -49.08
CA ARG A 27 0.49 34.88 -49.95
C ARG A 27 1.40 33.65 -49.87
N LEU A 28 1.23 32.79 -48.86
CA LEU A 28 2.02 31.57 -48.67
C LEU A 28 1.27 30.30 -49.08
N LYS A 29 0.07 30.41 -49.68
CA LYS A 29 -0.67 29.26 -50.24
C LYS A 29 0.15 28.46 -51.25
N TRP A 30 1.00 29.13 -52.05
CA TRP A 30 1.90 28.48 -52.99
C TRP A 30 2.93 27.58 -52.29
N LEU A 31 3.39 27.97 -51.09
CA LEU A 31 4.36 27.21 -50.30
C LEU A 31 3.69 25.98 -49.69
N ILE A 32 2.50 26.14 -49.10
CA ILE A 32 1.68 25.02 -48.61
C ILE A 32 1.46 23.99 -49.72
N ARG A 33 1.12 24.46 -50.93
CA ARG A 33 0.96 23.62 -52.11
C ARG A 33 2.27 22.90 -52.47
N ALA A 34 3.38 23.62 -52.51
CA ALA A 34 4.69 23.04 -52.87
C ALA A 34 5.12 21.97 -51.86
N ASP A 35 5.00 22.23 -50.57
CA ASP A 35 5.38 21.30 -49.50
C ASP A 35 4.49 20.05 -49.48
N LEU A 36 3.17 20.21 -49.67
CA LEU A 36 2.24 19.07 -49.78
C LEU A 36 2.53 18.22 -51.01
N LEU A 37 2.82 18.83 -52.16
CA LEU A 37 3.18 18.08 -53.36
C LEU A 37 4.51 17.35 -53.23
N ALA A 38 5.50 17.98 -52.60
CA ALA A 38 6.77 17.33 -52.28
C ALA A 38 6.54 16.13 -51.35
N LEU A 39 5.69 16.29 -50.32
CA LEU A 39 5.30 15.22 -49.41
C LEU A 39 4.63 14.05 -50.15
N PHE A 40 3.60 14.30 -50.95
CA PHE A 40 2.87 13.24 -51.66
C PHE A 40 3.70 12.58 -52.77
N ASN A 41 4.69 13.27 -53.30
CA ASN A 41 5.62 12.70 -54.27
C ASN A 41 6.59 11.71 -53.61
N GLU A 42 7.05 12.00 -52.40
CA GLU A 42 7.96 11.11 -51.65
C GLU A 42 7.23 10.00 -50.89
N PHE A 43 6.04 10.29 -50.35
CA PHE A 43 5.22 9.37 -49.58
C PHE A 43 3.89 9.10 -50.30
N SER A 44 3.91 8.18 -51.27
CA SER A 44 2.77 7.85 -52.13
C SER A 44 1.58 7.21 -51.39
N SER A 45 1.78 6.75 -50.16
CA SER A 45 0.74 6.23 -49.26
C SER A 45 -0.10 7.34 -48.62
N LEU A 46 0.38 8.58 -48.64
CA LEU A 46 -0.34 9.74 -48.12
C LEU A 46 -1.23 10.34 -49.21
N SER A 47 -2.41 10.79 -48.80
CA SER A 47 -3.41 11.41 -49.66
C SER A 47 -3.86 12.74 -49.07
N PRO A 48 -4.13 13.76 -49.91
CA PRO A 48 -4.65 15.03 -49.43
C PRO A 48 -6.11 14.90 -49.01
N ARG A 49 -6.46 15.56 -47.91
CA ARG A 49 -7.81 15.71 -47.39
C ARG A 49 -8.05 17.17 -46.99
N ALA A 50 -9.30 17.60 -47.02
CA ALA A 50 -9.73 18.92 -46.56
C ALA A 50 -10.94 18.73 -45.67
N ASP A 51 -10.84 19.11 -44.40
CA ASP A 51 -11.85 18.80 -43.40
C ASP A 51 -11.80 19.79 -42.22
N HIS A 52 -12.82 19.79 -41.37
CA HIS A 52 -12.85 20.63 -40.18
C HIS A 52 -11.94 20.05 -39.08
N PHE A 53 -11.03 20.87 -38.59
CA PHE A 53 -10.19 20.59 -37.44
C PHE A 53 -10.66 21.44 -36.27
N THR A 54 -10.92 20.81 -35.13
CA THR A 54 -11.29 21.47 -33.88
C THR A 54 -10.04 21.58 -33.01
N ALA A 55 -9.60 22.80 -32.74
CA ALA A 55 -8.48 23.06 -31.83
C ALA A 55 -8.91 22.92 -30.36
N ASP A 56 -7.93 22.84 -29.47
CA ASP A 56 -8.15 22.62 -28.03
C ASP A 56 -8.96 23.74 -27.35
N ASP A 57 -8.99 24.94 -27.95
CA ASP A 57 -9.78 26.10 -27.53
C ASP A 57 -11.25 26.05 -28.00
N GLY A 58 -11.63 24.99 -28.71
CA GLY A 58 -12.96 24.80 -29.30
C GLY A 58 -13.15 25.51 -30.64
N ALA A 59 -12.13 26.22 -31.16
CA ALA A 59 -12.23 26.86 -32.46
C ALA A 59 -12.14 25.82 -33.60
N THR A 60 -13.05 25.92 -34.56
CA THR A 60 -13.07 25.05 -35.75
C THR A 60 -12.47 25.74 -36.97
N PHE A 61 -11.52 25.11 -37.62
CA PHE A 61 -10.86 25.59 -38.83
C PHE A 61 -11.06 24.60 -39.97
N TYR A 62 -11.31 25.08 -41.20
CA TYR A 62 -11.31 24.21 -42.38
C TYR A 62 -9.90 24.17 -42.97
N LEU A 63 -9.20 23.04 -42.83
CA LEU A 63 -7.76 22.92 -43.08
C LEU A 63 -7.44 21.79 -44.06
N LEU A 64 -6.25 21.85 -44.65
CA LEU A 64 -5.71 20.71 -45.40
C LEU A 64 -5.00 19.76 -44.44
N SER A 65 -5.16 18.48 -44.71
CA SER A 65 -4.41 17.42 -44.04
C SER A 65 -3.86 16.40 -45.04
N ALA A 66 -2.79 15.73 -44.64
CA ALA A 66 -2.26 14.56 -45.31
C ALA A 66 -2.60 13.33 -44.47
N THR A 67 -3.44 12.44 -45.00
CA THR A 67 -3.86 11.20 -44.34
C THR A 67 -3.33 9.99 -45.09
N GLY A 68 -2.76 9.04 -44.36
CA GLY A 68 -2.31 7.77 -44.94
C GLY A 68 -1.42 7.01 -43.96
N THR A 69 -0.46 6.24 -44.47
CA THR A 69 0.43 5.42 -43.64
C THR A 69 1.90 5.80 -43.83
N ILE A 70 2.65 5.89 -42.73
CA ILE A 70 4.10 6.07 -42.71
C ILE A 70 4.69 4.89 -41.94
N ALA A 71 5.59 4.13 -42.56
CA ALA A 71 6.21 2.94 -41.96
C ALA A 71 5.19 1.92 -41.36
N SER A 72 4.08 1.69 -42.08
CA SER A 72 2.97 0.82 -41.66
C SER A 72 2.12 1.32 -40.49
N THR A 73 2.32 2.58 -40.07
CA THR A 73 1.51 3.23 -39.03
C THR A 73 0.63 4.32 -39.65
N PRO A 74 -0.69 4.34 -39.38
CA PRO A 74 -1.61 5.32 -39.96
C PRO A 74 -1.52 6.68 -39.24
N PHE A 75 -1.32 7.74 -40.04
CA PHE A 75 -1.19 9.11 -39.57
C PHE A 75 -2.11 10.07 -40.32
N THR A 76 -2.50 11.12 -39.60
CA THR A 76 -3.12 12.33 -40.12
C THR A 76 -2.25 13.52 -39.74
N ILE A 77 -1.72 14.23 -40.73
CA ILE A 77 -0.91 15.43 -40.53
C ILE A 77 -1.72 16.64 -40.97
N TRP A 78 -2.10 17.50 -40.04
CA TRP A 78 -2.83 18.74 -40.29
C TRP A 78 -1.90 19.93 -40.43
N LEU A 79 -2.22 20.83 -41.35
CA LEU A 79 -1.50 22.09 -41.52
C LEU A 79 -2.28 23.21 -40.83
N PRO A 80 -1.76 23.83 -39.76
CA PRO A 80 -2.47 24.87 -39.04
C PRO A 80 -2.63 26.16 -39.87
N PRO A 81 -3.55 27.06 -39.47
CA PRO A 81 -3.76 28.36 -40.10
C PRO A 81 -2.49 29.18 -40.33
N THR A 82 -1.52 29.06 -39.42
CA THR A 82 -0.27 29.84 -39.34
C THR A 82 0.94 29.15 -39.96
N TYR A 83 0.76 28.01 -40.65
CA TYR A 83 1.84 27.34 -41.39
C TYR A 83 2.47 28.29 -42.43
N PRO A 84 3.82 28.31 -42.60
CA PRO A 84 4.84 27.43 -42.01
C PRO A 84 5.45 27.93 -40.69
N PHE A 85 4.96 29.04 -40.13
CA PHE A 85 5.54 29.61 -38.91
C PHE A 85 5.20 28.79 -37.66
N ALA A 86 4.08 28.08 -37.69
CA ALA A 86 3.77 27.02 -36.72
C ALA A 86 4.00 25.62 -37.34
N PRO A 87 4.43 24.64 -36.52
CA PRO A 87 4.59 23.27 -36.97
C PRO A 87 3.25 22.64 -37.38
N PRO A 88 3.24 21.69 -38.33
CA PRO A 88 2.07 20.86 -38.59
C PRO A 88 1.74 19.97 -37.39
N LEU A 89 0.47 19.58 -37.25
CA LEU A 89 -0.01 18.74 -36.16
C LEU A 89 -0.18 17.30 -36.67
N ALA A 90 0.64 16.38 -36.17
CA ALA A 90 0.58 14.97 -36.54
C ALA A 90 -0.15 14.16 -35.47
N PHE A 91 -1.14 13.38 -35.87
CA PHE A 91 -1.90 12.48 -34.99
C PHE A 91 -1.92 11.06 -35.56
N LEU A 92 -1.86 10.08 -34.68
CA LEU A 92 -2.24 8.71 -35.01
C LEU A 92 -3.72 8.66 -35.34
N SER A 93 -4.09 7.80 -36.29
CA SER A 93 -5.50 7.57 -36.58
C SER A 93 -6.20 6.96 -35.37
N ALA A 94 -7.40 7.44 -35.02
CA ALA A 94 -8.15 7.02 -33.83
C ALA A 94 -8.44 5.50 -33.74
N THR A 95 -8.25 4.76 -34.82
CA THR A 95 -8.46 3.30 -34.87
C THR A 95 -7.26 2.49 -34.36
N THR A 96 -6.10 3.12 -34.10
CA THR A 96 -4.90 2.39 -33.66
C THR A 96 -4.73 2.35 -32.15
N ALA A 97 -4.66 1.15 -31.59
CA ALA A 97 -4.21 0.94 -30.21
C ALA A 97 -2.71 1.28 -30.10
N VAL A 98 -2.40 2.27 -29.26
CA VAL A 98 -1.04 2.74 -28.99
C VAL A 98 -0.48 2.00 -27.78
N ILE A 99 0.80 1.63 -27.83
CA ILE A 99 1.52 1.11 -26.65
C ILE A 99 1.49 2.19 -25.55
N GLN A 100 1.13 1.79 -24.31
CA GLN A 100 1.17 2.69 -23.16
C GLN A 100 2.58 3.24 -22.95
N ASP A 101 2.69 4.53 -22.61
CA ASP A 101 3.95 5.25 -22.40
C ASP A 101 4.89 5.32 -23.62
N HIS A 102 4.35 5.57 -24.82
CA HIS A 102 5.20 5.81 -25.98
C HIS A 102 5.90 7.19 -25.89
N PRO A 103 7.23 7.28 -26.08
CA PRO A 103 8.03 8.49 -25.81
C PRO A 103 7.67 9.72 -26.65
N PHE A 104 7.13 9.51 -27.86
CA PHE A 104 6.81 10.59 -28.80
C PHE A 104 5.33 10.65 -29.17
N VAL A 105 4.49 9.82 -28.56
CA VAL A 105 3.07 9.74 -28.89
C VAL A 105 2.30 9.75 -27.59
N ASP A 106 1.42 10.74 -27.43
CA ASP A 106 0.49 10.75 -26.31
C ASP A 106 -0.53 9.63 -26.49
N SER A 107 -0.63 8.74 -25.51
CA SER A 107 -1.58 7.62 -25.50
C SER A 107 -3.05 8.07 -25.43
N THR A 108 -3.31 9.28 -24.94
CA THR A 108 -4.67 9.79 -24.72
C THR A 108 -5.23 10.45 -25.97
N THR A 109 -4.46 11.34 -26.59
CA THR A 109 -4.88 12.10 -27.77
C THR A 109 -4.41 11.48 -29.10
N GLY A 110 -3.40 10.61 -29.06
CA GLY A 110 -2.71 10.12 -30.26
C GLY A 110 -1.82 11.18 -30.92
N ALA A 111 -1.62 12.34 -30.29
CA ALA A 111 -0.79 13.41 -30.80
C ALA A 111 0.70 13.00 -30.80
N VAL A 112 1.39 13.33 -31.88
CA VAL A 112 2.82 13.05 -32.02
C VAL A 112 3.65 14.27 -31.66
N LEU A 113 4.60 14.08 -30.75
CA LEU A 113 5.52 15.09 -30.28
C LEU A 113 6.96 14.59 -30.50
N THR A 114 7.55 14.93 -31.65
CA THR A 114 8.96 14.63 -31.93
C THR A 114 9.84 15.85 -31.62
N PRO A 115 11.14 15.66 -31.34
CA PRO A 115 12.09 16.77 -31.23
C PRO A 115 12.08 17.69 -32.46
N TYR A 116 11.82 17.14 -33.65
CA TYR A 116 11.70 17.92 -34.88
C TYR A 116 10.49 18.87 -34.87
N LEU A 117 9.33 18.43 -34.35
CA LEU A 117 8.15 19.29 -34.19
C LEU A 117 8.37 20.36 -33.10
N LEU A 118 9.01 19.99 -31.99
CA LEU A 118 9.31 20.91 -30.88
C LEU A 118 10.33 21.99 -31.26
N SER A 119 11.27 21.68 -32.16
CA SER A 119 12.29 22.63 -32.65
C SER A 119 11.99 23.19 -34.04
N TRP A 120 10.73 23.09 -34.48
CA TRP A 120 10.30 23.57 -35.79
C TRP A 120 10.63 25.05 -35.99
N LYS A 121 11.36 25.35 -37.07
CA LYS A 121 11.75 26.72 -37.41
C LYS A 121 11.74 26.89 -38.93
N TYR A 122 10.81 27.68 -39.43
CA TYR A 122 10.83 28.10 -40.84
C TYR A 122 11.95 29.14 -41.07
N PRO A 123 12.74 29.06 -42.17
CA PRO A 123 12.62 28.15 -43.32
C PRO A 123 13.46 26.85 -43.21
N SER A 124 14.13 26.60 -42.09
CA SER A 124 14.95 25.38 -41.91
C SER A 124 14.13 24.09 -41.79
N SER A 125 12.87 24.18 -41.39
CA SER A 125 11.95 23.05 -41.24
C SER A 125 10.91 23.04 -42.36
N ASN A 126 10.55 21.85 -42.82
CA ASN A 126 9.56 21.64 -43.88
C ASN A 126 8.81 20.31 -43.69
N LEU A 127 7.70 20.17 -44.40
CA LEU A 127 6.78 19.04 -44.26
C LEU A 127 7.37 17.69 -44.73
N PRO A 128 8.10 17.59 -45.86
CA PRO A 128 8.79 16.34 -46.24
C PRO A 128 9.80 15.87 -45.20
N ASP A 129 10.61 16.77 -44.63
CA ASP A 129 11.59 16.43 -43.59
C ASP A 129 10.92 15.93 -42.30
N LEU A 130 9.77 16.49 -41.93
CA LEU A 130 8.96 15.93 -40.85
C LEU A 130 8.57 14.48 -41.15
N ALA A 131 8.05 14.19 -42.34
CA ALA A 131 7.63 12.84 -42.69
C ALA A 131 8.80 11.84 -42.72
N ARG A 132 10.00 12.28 -43.14
CA ARG A 132 11.24 11.49 -43.01
C ARG A 132 11.62 11.26 -41.55
N ASN A 133 11.54 12.29 -40.71
CA ASN A 133 11.78 12.18 -39.27
C ASN A 133 10.83 11.17 -38.62
N LEU A 134 9.53 11.28 -38.89
CA LEU A 134 8.52 10.33 -38.44
C LEU A 134 8.84 8.91 -38.93
N GLN A 135 9.12 8.72 -40.22
CA GLN A 135 9.47 7.40 -40.75
C GLN A 135 10.69 6.78 -40.05
N ARG A 136 11.72 7.57 -39.72
CA ARG A 136 12.90 7.09 -38.99
C ARG A 136 12.54 6.69 -37.57
N ILE A 137 11.86 7.56 -36.82
CA ILE A 137 11.43 7.28 -35.44
C ILE A 137 10.58 6.01 -35.38
N LEU A 138 9.59 5.87 -36.27
CA LEU A 138 8.73 4.69 -36.35
C LEU A 138 9.48 3.41 -36.72
N ARG A 139 10.58 3.54 -37.47
CA ARG A 139 11.49 2.42 -37.78
C ARG A 139 12.41 2.07 -36.62
N LEU A 140 12.58 2.92 -35.62
CA LEU A 140 13.31 2.58 -34.41
C LEU A 140 12.34 2.02 -33.38
N TYR A 141 11.20 2.68 -33.21
CA TYR A 141 10.17 2.39 -32.22
C TYR A 141 8.78 2.52 -32.85
N SER A 142 8.10 1.38 -32.96
CA SER A 142 6.71 1.34 -33.42
C SER A 142 5.78 1.71 -32.26
N PRO A 143 4.85 2.66 -32.44
CA PRO A 143 3.82 2.97 -31.44
C PRO A 143 2.74 1.89 -31.38
N LEU A 144 2.72 0.97 -32.36
CA LEU A 144 1.79 -0.16 -32.41
C LEU A 144 2.43 -1.39 -31.73
N PRO A 145 1.64 -2.20 -31.01
CA PRO A 145 2.11 -3.43 -30.39
C PRO A 145 2.80 -4.34 -31.41
N PRO A 146 3.85 -5.09 -31.01
CA PRO A 146 4.60 -5.92 -31.94
C PRO A 146 3.69 -7.02 -32.49
N SER A 147 3.33 -6.91 -33.77
CA SER A 147 2.86 -8.05 -34.55
C SER A 147 4.07 -8.92 -34.89
N SER A 148 3.87 -10.24 -34.94
CA SER A 148 4.86 -11.34 -34.97
C SER A 148 5.90 -11.33 -36.12
N ALA A 149 6.08 -10.21 -36.84
CA ALA A 149 6.82 -10.12 -38.10
C ALA A 149 8.02 -9.13 -38.08
N THR A 150 8.48 -8.63 -36.94
CA THR A 150 9.65 -7.71 -36.87
C THR A 150 10.83 -8.28 -36.06
N ALA A 151 11.09 -9.58 -36.19
CA ALA A 151 12.34 -10.19 -35.73
C ALA A 151 13.42 -9.99 -36.80
N GLY A 152 14.16 -8.88 -36.72
CA GLY A 152 15.34 -8.67 -37.56
C GLY A 152 15.60 -7.21 -37.91
N ARG A 153 15.89 -6.35 -36.93
CA ARG A 153 16.46 -5.03 -37.21
C ARG A 153 17.91 -4.98 -36.75
N ARG A 154 18.80 -4.88 -37.75
CA ARG A 154 20.23 -4.62 -37.56
C ARG A 154 20.40 -3.17 -37.07
N PRO A 155 21.18 -2.88 -36.02
CA PRO A 155 21.46 -1.51 -35.61
C PRO A 155 22.13 -0.76 -36.78
N PRO A 156 21.64 0.43 -37.17
CA PRO A 156 22.30 1.24 -38.19
C PRO A 156 23.71 1.62 -37.74
N ASN A 157 24.67 1.61 -38.66
CA ASN A 157 26.05 2.00 -38.37
C ASN A 157 26.10 3.40 -37.73
N PRO A 158 26.76 3.58 -36.57
CA PRO A 158 26.74 4.83 -35.81
C PRO A 158 27.35 6.03 -36.55
N PHE A 159 28.22 5.79 -37.53
CA PHE A 159 28.90 6.84 -38.30
C PHE A 159 28.07 7.47 -39.44
N LEU A 160 26.88 6.94 -39.75
CA LEU A 160 26.00 7.45 -40.83
C LEU A 160 24.71 8.09 -40.29
N ILE A 161 24.67 8.40 -39.00
CA ILE A 161 23.50 8.92 -38.32
C ILE A 161 23.43 10.44 -38.49
N SER A 162 22.32 10.93 -39.04
CA SER A 162 22.04 12.38 -39.07
C SER A 162 21.94 12.95 -37.66
N LYS A 163 22.32 14.23 -37.46
CA LYS A 163 22.18 14.93 -36.17
C LYS A 163 20.77 14.79 -35.58
N GLN A 164 19.73 14.84 -36.41
CA GLN A 164 18.33 14.67 -35.98
C GLN A 164 18.09 13.29 -35.37
N GLU A 165 18.58 12.25 -36.03
CA GLU A 165 18.44 10.86 -35.58
C GLU A 165 19.22 10.60 -34.29
N ALA A 166 20.38 11.25 -34.10
CA ALA A 166 21.12 11.18 -32.83
C ALA A 166 20.33 11.82 -31.68
N ILE A 167 19.68 12.96 -31.92
CA ILE A 167 18.83 13.64 -30.94
C ILE A 167 17.63 12.76 -30.58
N ASP A 168 16.97 12.16 -31.57
CA ASP A 168 15.81 11.30 -31.34
C ASP A 168 16.20 10.07 -30.48
N ARG A 169 17.35 9.44 -30.76
CA ARG A 169 17.84 8.32 -29.95
C ARG A 169 18.20 8.70 -28.52
N LEU A 170 18.81 9.86 -28.33
CA LEU A 170 19.15 10.36 -27.00
C LEU A 170 17.87 10.67 -26.22
N ALA A 171 16.89 11.32 -26.85
CA ALA A 171 15.58 11.60 -26.25
C ALA A 171 14.88 10.30 -25.82
N LEU A 172 14.95 9.26 -26.64
CA LEU A 172 14.43 7.92 -26.31
C LEU A 172 15.15 7.30 -25.11
N ALA A 173 16.48 7.26 -25.12
CA ALA A 173 17.27 6.68 -24.04
C ALA A 173 16.98 7.38 -22.72
N LEU A 174 16.98 8.73 -22.71
CA LEU A 174 16.64 9.51 -21.53
C LEU A 174 15.20 9.28 -21.07
N PHE A 175 14.23 9.13 -21.97
CA PHE A 175 12.85 8.86 -21.58
C PHE A 175 12.74 7.56 -20.80
N TYR A 176 13.36 6.48 -21.30
CA TYR A 176 13.34 5.20 -20.62
C TYR A 176 14.13 5.22 -19.31
N ASP A 177 15.31 5.85 -19.28
CA ASP A 177 16.11 5.99 -18.06
C ASP A 177 15.38 6.80 -16.97
N VAL A 178 14.69 7.87 -17.37
CA VAL A 178 13.85 8.64 -16.45
C VAL A 178 12.65 7.83 -15.99
N ALA A 179 12.02 7.06 -16.87
CA ALA A 179 10.88 6.22 -16.51
C ALA A 179 11.26 5.10 -15.54
N THR A 180 12.40 4.42 -15.77
CA THR A 180 12.92 3.40 -14.85
C THR A 180 13.31 4.01 -13.52
N PHE A 181 14.04 5.13 -13.53
CA PHE A 181 14.42 5.85 -12.32
C PHE A 181 13.21 6.30 -11.51
N ARG A 182 12.18 6.85 -12.16
CA ARG A 182 10.94 7.26 -11.48
C ARG A 182 10.25 6.08 -10.82
N ARG A 183 10.10 4.95 -11.52
CA ARG A 183 9.48 3.74 -10.96
C ARG A 183 10.24 3.25 -9.73
N GLN A 184 11.57 3.16 -9.83
CA GLN A 184 12.42 2.77 -8.70
C GLN A 184 12.28 3.75 -7.53
N SER A 185 12.40 5.05 -7.79
CA SER A 185 12.27 6.08 -6.75
C SER A 185 10.90 6.03 -6.06
N THR A 186 9.80 5.82 -6.79
CA THR A 186 8.47 5.67 -6.18
C THR A 186 8.36 4.40 -5.33
N ALA A 187 9.01 3.31 -5.74
CA ALA A 187 9.03 2.07 -4.97
C ALA A 187 9.81 2.26 -3.66
N ASP A 188 10.99 2.87 -3.73
CA ASP A 188 11.84 3.17 -2.56
C ASP A 188 11.12 4.10 -1.57
N ILE A 189 10.44 5.15 -2.06
CA ILE A 189 9.64 6.06 -1.23
C ILE A 189 8.54 5.29 -0.48
N ASN A 190 7.81 4.44 -1.19
CA ASN A 190 6.73 3.65 -0.58
C ASN A 190 7.26 2.67 0.48
N GLU A 191 8.41 2.04 0.22
CA GLU A 191 9.07 1.15 1.19
C GLU A 191 9.49 1.91 2.46
N LEU A 192 10.13 3.08 2.30
CA LEU A 192 10.55 3.90 3.43
C LEU A 192 9.36 4.41 4.26
N LEU A 193 8.26 4.81 3.61
CA LEU A 193 7.04 5.22 4.30
C LEU A 193 6.41 4.06 5.09
N ALA A 194 6.36 2.85 4.50
CA ALA A 194 5.87 1.66 5.19
C ALA A 194 6.74 1.29 6.40
N ARG A 195 8.07 1.45 6.28
CA ARG A 195 8.99 1.24 7.41
C ARG A 195 8.80 2.31 8.49
N GLN A 196 8.56 3.56 8.11
CA GLN A 196 8.31 4.65 9.04
C GLN A 196 7.04 4.41 9.86
N SER A 197 5.95 3.94 9.23
CA SER A 197 4.72 3.62 9.97
C SER A 197 4.93 2.49 10.96
N LEU A 198 5.61 1.41 10.55
CA LEU A 198 5.94 0.29 11.43
C LEU A 198 6.75 0.74 12.65
N LEU A 199 7.80 1.55 12.44
CA LEU A 199 8.61 2.07 13.54
C LEU A 199 7.82 2.96 14.48
N ARG A 200 6.86 3.72 13.96
CA ARG A 200 5.98 4.55 14.78
C ARG A 200 5.03 3.71 15.63
N ASP A 201 4.48 2.65 15.07
CA ASP A 201 3.63 1.70 15.80
C ASP A 201 4.42 1.00 16.91
N HIS A 202 5.66 0.57 16.62
CA HIS A 202 6.53 -0.02 17.64
C HIS A 202 6.93 0.98 18.72
N SER A 203 7.19 2.25 18.36
CA SER A 203 7.46 3.31 19.35
C SER A 203 6.28 3.47 20.30
N GLN A 204 5.06 3.54 19.76
CA GLN A 204 3.85 3.65 20.57
C GLN A 204 3.67 2.45 21.50
N GLN A 205 3.87 1.23 20.99
CA GLN A 205 3.78 0.01 21.79
C GLN A 205 4.81 0.00 22.93
N LEU A 206 6.03 0.47 22.68
CA LEU A 206 7.06 0.57 23.72
C LEU A 206 6.70 1.64 24.75
N GLU A 207 6.18 2.79 24.34
CA GLU A 207 5.72 3.84 25.26
C GLU A 207 4.58 3.31 26.16
N ASP A 208 3.60 2.63 25.58
CA ASP A 208 2.48 2.03 26.33
C ASP A 208 2.98 0.95 27.31
N ALA A 209 3.92 0.10 26.88
CA ALA A 209 4.52 -0.93 27.73
C ALA A 209 5.34 -0.32 28.88
N ILE A 210 6.10 0.75 28.64
CA ILE A 210 6.85 1.47 29.68
C ILE A 210 5.87 2.05 30.71
N ALA A 211 4.80 2.71 30.26
CA ALA A 211 3.79 3.26 31.16
C ALA A 211 3.13 2.18 32.03
N GLN A 212 2.85 1.00 31.46
CA GLN A 212 2.32 -0.14 32.22
C GLN A 212 3.32 -0.63 33.28
N LEU A 213 4.59 -0.79 32.92
CA LEU A 213 5.63 -1.21 33.86
C LEU A 213 5.87 -0.19 34.97
N GLU A 214 5.75 1.10 34.68
CA GLU A 214 5.84 2.15 35.70
C GLU A 214 4.67 2.10 36.69
N CYS A 215 3.45 1.86 36.21
CA CYS A 215 2.28 1.62 37.06
C CYS A 215 2.45 0.37 37.93
N GLU A 216 2.90 -0.75 37.35
CA GLU A 216 3.16 -1.99 38.10
C GLU A 216 4.23 -1.79 39.16
N ARG A 217 5.32 -1.08 38.83
CA ARG A 217 6.37 -0.74 39.79
C ARG A 217 5.80 0.03 40.97
N PHE A 218 4.99 1.06 40.73
CA PHE A 218 4.38 1.86 41.78
C PHE A 218 3.47 1.01 42.69
N LEU A 219 2.63 0.16 42.10
CA LEU A 219 1.74 -0.74 42.86
C LEU A 219 2.51 -1.76 43.71
N LEU A 220 3.62 -2.30 43.18
CA LEU A 220 4.47 -3.22 43.91
C LEU A 220 5.21 -2.52 45.05
N GLN A 221 5.65 -1.28 44.85
CA GLN A 221 6.24 -0.45 45.89
C GLN A 221 5.24 -0.25 47.04
N GLU A 222 4.02 0.18 46.73
CA GLU A 222 2.96 0.37 47.74
C GLU A 222 2.65 -0.92 48.51
N ARG A 223 2.52 -2.06 47.83
CA ARG A 223 2.31 -3.37 48.50
C ARG A 223 3.48 -3.73 49.41
N THR A 224 4.71 -3.48 48.97
CA THR A 224 5.90 -3.79 49.74
C THR A 224 5.96 -2.94 51.00
N GLU A 225 5.69 -1.64 50.89
CA GLU A 225 5.58 -0.73 52.03
C GLU A 225 4.48 -1.17 53.01
N ALA A 226 3.31 -1.57 52.50
CA ALA A 226 2.22 -2.06 53.34
C ALA A 226 2.53 -3.40 54.04
N VAL A 227 3.33 -4.27 53.44
CA VAL A 227 3.80 -5.52 54.08
C VAL A 227 4.89 -5.23 55.11
N ASN A 228 5.81 -4.31 54.80
CA ASN A 228 6.84 -3.87 55.74
C ASN A 228 6.20 -3.24 56.98
N TRP A 229 5.25 -2.33 56.80
CA TRP A 229 4.52 -1.71 57.90
C TRP A 229 3.80 -2.73 58.80
N ARG A 230 3.13 -3.73 58.21
CA ARG A 230 2.50 -4.82 58.99
C ARG A 230 3.54 -5.67 59.73
N SER A 231 4.72 -5.86 59.13
CA SER A 231 5.80 -6.62 59.76
C SER A 231 6.42 -5.86 60.93
N GLU A 232 6.63 -4.55 60.79
CA GLU A 232 7.08 -3.65 61.88
C GLU A 232 6.07 -3.66 63.03
N MET A 233 4.77 -3.47 62.73
CA MET A 233 3.71 -3.54 63.74
C MET A 233 3.71 -4.88 64.50
N LEU A 234 3.94 -6.00 63.80
CA LEU A 234 4.03 -7.32 64.44
C LEU A 234 5.31 -7.49 65.26
N GLN A 235 6.43 -6.89 64.83
CA GLN A 235 7.67 -6.86 65.59
C GLN A 235 7.50 -6.09 66.89
N ASP A 236 6.93 -4.88 66.82
CA ASP A 236 6.63 -4.05 68.00
C ASP A 236 5.72 -4.80 68.98
N TRP A 237 4.63 -5.41 68.47
CA TRP A 237 3.75 -6.23 69.29
C TRP A 237 4.48 -7.42 69.92
N LEU A 238 5.38 -8.07 69.19
CA LEU A 238 6.16 -9.18 69.72
C LEU A 238 7.08 -8.71 70.84
N GLU A 239 7.78 -7.58 70.68
CA GLU A 239 8.63 -6.98 71.71
C GLU A 239 7.84 -6.64 72.98
N GLU A 240 6.66 -6.05 72.85
CA GLU A 240 5.77 -5.75 73.97
C GLU A 240 5.28 -7.01 74.70
N ASN A 241 5.05 -8.11 73.96
CA ASN A 241 4.49 -9.36 74.49
C ASN A 241 5.56 -10.43 74.81
N GLN A 242 6.85 -10.12 74.66
CA GLN A 242 7.95 -11.05 74.98
C GLN A 242 7.93 -11.49 76.45
N ALA A 243 7.44 -10.67 77.37
CA ALA A 243 7.32 -11.00 78.80
C ALA A 243 6.30 -12.12 79.10
N VAL A 244 5.33 -12.36 78.20
CA VAL A 244 4.29 -13.40 78.36
C VAL A 244 4.84 -14.81 78.02
N ARG A 245 5.97 -14.89 77.30
CA ARG A 245 6.66 -16.18 76.99
C ARG A 245 7.19 -16.93 78.21
N GLY A 246 7.23 -16.32 79.39
CA GLY A 246 7.64 -16.97 80.64
C GLY A 246 6.63 -17.97 81.20
N LEU A 247 5.43 -18.05 80.61
CA LEU A 247 4.43 -19.07 80.90
C LEU A 247 4.52 -20.11 79.77
N GLU A 248 4.98 -21.33 80.09
CA GLU A 248 4.87 -22.51 79.23
C GLU A 248 3.40 -22.93 79.09
N ALA A 249 2.55 -22.06 78.54
CA ALA A 249 1.22 -22.45 78.08
C ALA A 249 1.38 -23.13 76.73
N GLU A 250 0.73 -24.28 76.52
CA GLU A 250 0.63 -24.89 75.20
C GLU A 250 0.06 -23.86 74.21
N VAL A 251 0.78 -23.62 73.11
CA VAL A 251 0.43 -22.61 72.09
C VAL A 251 -1.01 -22.79 71.58
N GLU A 252 -1.54 -24.01 71.62
CA GLU A 252 -2.93 -24.32 71.24
C GLU A 252 -3.99 -23.81 72.23
N GLU A 253 -3.71 -23.71 73.54
CA GLU A 253 -4.65 -23.14 74.51
C GLU A 253 -4.74 -21.61 74.44
N MET A 254 -3.71 -20.95 73.87
CA MET A 254 -3.68 -19.50 73.72
C MET A 254 -4.35 -19.00 72.43
N LEU A 255 -4.55 -19.88 71.44
CA LEU A 255 -5.14 -19.53 70.15
C LEU A 255 -6.65 -19.73 70.17
N GLU A 256 -7.37 -18.71 70.60
CA GLU A 256 -8.82 -18.68 70.47
C GLU A 256 -9.25 -18.14 69.10
N CYS A 257 -10.25 -18.78 68.51
CA CYS A 257 -10.91 -18.24 67.34
C CYS A 257 -11.67 -16.96 67.74
N VAL A 258 -11.55 -15.92 66.91
CA VAL A 258 -12.18 -14.59 67.13
C VAL A 258 -13.69 -14.70 67.39
N ASP A 259 -14.35 -15.72 66.84
CA ASP A 259 -15.78 -15.93 66.92
C ASP A 259 -16.16 -17.40 66.67
N GLY A 260 -17.39 -17.75 67.05
CA GLY A 260 -17.92 -19.11 66.87
C GLY A 260 -17.98 -19.57 65.41
N GLU A 261 -18.20 -18.67 64.44
CA GLU A 261 -18.18 -19.05 63.02
C GLU A 261 -16.76 -19.36 62.53
N SER A 262 -15.76 -18.56 62.95
CA SER A 262 -14.34 -18.86 62.67
C SER A 262 -13.92 -20.20 63.24
N ARG A 263 -14.37 -20.54 64.46
CA ARG A 263 -14.08 -21.84 65.07
C ARG A 263 -14.63 -23.00 64.24
N VAL A 264 -15.88 -22.89 63.80
CA VAL A 264 -16.50 -23.92 62.94
C VAL A 264 -15.78 -24.02 61.60
N VAL A 265 -15.34 -22.90 61.01
CA VAL A 265 -14.54 -22.91 59.77
C VAL A 265 -13.18 -23.58 59.99
N LEU A 266 -12.49 -23.28 61.09
CA LEU A 266 -11.20 -23.88 61.42
C LEU A 266 -11.31 -25.40 61.64
N GLU A 267 -12.26 -25.84 62.49
CA GLU A 267 -12.50 -27.26 62.76
C GLU A 267 -12.91 -28.03 61.50
N SER A 268 -13.77 -27.44 60.66
CA SER A 268 -14.18 -28.07 59.40
C SER A 268 -13.09 -28.07 58.32
N SER A 269 -12.21 -27.08 58.31
CA SER A 269 -11.03 -27.07 57.44
C SER A 269 -9.97 -28.07 57.89
N ALA A 270 -9.77 -28.22 59.21
CA ALA A 270 -8.88 -29.23 59.77
C ALA A 270 -9.40 -30.66 59.47
N ALA A 271 -10.71 -30.86 59.58
CA ALA A 271 -11.34 -32.13 59.19
C ALA A 271 -11.22 -32.43 57.69
N ASP A 272 -11.32 -31.42 56.81
CA ASP A 272 -11.09 -31.57 55.36
C ASP A 272 -9.66 -32.07 55.07
N LEU A 273 -8.66 -31.43 55.66
CA LEU A 273 -7.25 -31.82 55.50
C LEU A 273 -6.96 -33.22 56.07
N ALA A 274 -7.51 -33.55 57.24
CA ALA A 274 -7.38 -34.88 57.82
C ALA A 274 -8.01 -35.97 56.92
N VAL A 275 -9.09 -35.65 56.22
CA VAL A 275 -9.71 -36.56 55.24
C VAL A 275 -8.82 -36.73 54.00
N GLU A 276 -8.16 -35.68 53.53
CA GLU A 276 -7.16 -35.78 52.44
C GLU A 276 -6.02 -36.73 52.83
N ASP A 277 -5.46 -36.59 54.03
CA ASP A 277 -4.41 -37.48 54.54
C ASP A 277 -4.88 -38.95 54.63
N VAL A 278 -6.13 -39.17 55.02
CA VAL A 278 -6.74 -40.51 55.07
C VAL A 278 -6.89 -41.08 53.66
N MET A 279 -7.34 -40.30 52.69
CA MET A 279 -7.44 -40.74 51.29
C MET A 279 -6.06 -41.08 50.72
N ASP A 280 -5.05 -40.24 50.94
CA ASP A 280 -3.68 -40.48 50.49
C ASP A 280 -3.06 -41.76 51.11
N ARG A 281 -3.44 -42.09 52.35
CA ARG A 281 -3.03 -43.36 52.98
C ARG A 281 -3.77 -44.56 52.41
N LEU A 282 -5.06 -44.42 52.11
CA LEU A 282 -5.86 -45.48 51.50
C LEU A 282 -5.36 -45.81 50.08
N ASP A 283 -5.01 -44.79 49.30
CA ASP A 283 -4.43 -44.93 47.96
C ASP A 283 -3.10 -45.70 48.01
N ARG A 284 -2.22 -45.34 48.94
CA ARG A 284 -0.95 -46.06 49.16
C ARG A 284 -1.18 -47.52 49.60
N ALA A 285 -2.12 -47.76 50.50
CA ALA A 285 -2.42 -49.11 50.97
C ALA A 285 -3.00 -50.02 49.86
N LEU A 286 -3.74 -49.45 48.89
CA LEU A 286 -4.18 -50.16 47.69
C LEU A 286 -3.00 -50.50 46.78
N GLN A 287 -2.10 -49.54 46.53
CA GLN A 287 -0.92 -49.74 45.68
C GLN A 287 0.03 -50.82 46.25
N GLU A 288 0.16 -50.89 47.57
CA GLU A 288 0.94 -51.92 48.28
C GLU A 288 0.22 -53.28 48.38
N GLY A 289 -1.03 -53.38 47.90
CA GLY A 289 -1.83 -54.61 47.95
C GLY A 289 -2.33 -54.99 49.35
N ARG A 290 -2.29 -54.06 50.32
CA ARG A 290 -2.76 -54.29 51.70
C ARG A 290 -4.28 -54.23 51.83
N ILE A 291 -4.97 -53.60 50.87
CA ILE A 291 -6.43 -53.45 50.82
C ILE A 291 -6.93 -53.87 49.42
N GLU A 292 -8.02 -54.62 49.35
CA GLU A 292 -8.67 -54.96 48.09
C GLU A 292 -9.48 -53.78 47.52
N LEU A 293 -9.68 -53.76 46.19
CA LEU A 293 -10.34 -52.65 45.48
C LEU A 293 -11.76 -52.35 46.00
N ALA A 294 -12.54 -53.38 46.35
CA ALA A 294 -13.93 -53.20 46.79
C ALA A 294 -14.07 -52.49 48.16
N PRO A 295 -13.31 -52.87 49.21
CA PRO A 295 -13.20 -52.09 50.45
C PRO A 295 -12.70 -50.66 50.25
N TYR A 296 -11.68 -50.47 49.41
CA TYR A 296 -11.12 -49.15 49.09
C TYR A 296 -12.17 -48.20 48.50
N MET A 297 -12.91 -48.63 47.47
CA MET A 297 -13.94 -47.79 46.83
C MET A 297 -15.07 -47.39 47.79
N LYS A 298 -15.39 -48.25 48.78
CA LYS A 298 -16.38 -47.92 49.81
C LYS A 298 -15.86 -46.85 50.77
N LEU A 299 -14.60 -46.98 51.23
CA LEU A 299 -13.98 -46.03 52.15
C LEU A 299 -13.74 -44.68 51.49
N VAL A 300 -13.20 -44.63 50.28
CA VAL A 300 -12.99 -43.37 49.53
C VAL A 300 -14.32 -42.65 49.31
N ARG A 301 -15.38 -43.37 48.94
CA ARG A 301 -16.71 -42.77 48.76
C ARG A 301 -17.29 -42.22 50.06
N TYR A 302 -17.06 -42.89 51.19
CA TYR A 302 -17.50 -42.43 52.51
C TYR A 302 -16.75 -41.15 52.89
N TRP A 303 -15.42 -41.17 52.82
CA TRP A 303 -14.58 -40.04 53.20
C TRP A 303 -14.77 -38.83 52.26
N ALA A 304 -14.89 -39.04 50.94
CA ALA A 304 -15.20 -37.97 49.99
C ALA A 304 -16.56 -37.29 50.28
N LYS A 305 -17.53 -38.03 50.82
CA LYS A 305 -18.81 -37.46 51.25
C LYS A 305 -18.64 -36.58 52.49
N GLU A 306 -17.88 -37.04 53.48
CA GLU A 306 -17.55 -36.22 54.67
C GLU A 306 -16.76 -34.96 54.29
N GLN A 307 -15.82 -35.10 53.35
CA GLN A 307 -15.05 -33.99 52.78
C GLN A 307 -15.95 -32.93 52.15
N PHE A 308 -16.91 -33.37 51.34
CA PHE A 308 -17.89 -32.48 50.70
C PHE A 308 -18.69 -31.69 51.75
N PHE A 309 -19.13 -32.32 52.84
CA PHE A 309 -19.87 -31.61 53.90
C PHE A 309 -19.00 -30.60 54.64
N CYS A 310 -17.72 -30.91 54.89
CA CYS A 310 -16.78 -29.96 55.49
C CYS A 310 -16.60 -28.72 54.58
N ARG A 311 -16.33 -28.93 53.29
CA ARG A 311 -16.19 -27.85 52.29
C ARG A 311 -17.47 -27.04 52.09
N ALA A 312 -18.63 -27.70 52.11
CA ALA A 312 -19.93 -27.05 52.02
C ALA A 312 -20.23 -26.15 53.23
N LYS A 313 -19.84 -26.58 54.44
CA LYS A 313 -19.95 -25.76 55.65
C LYS A 313 -19.06 -24.52 55.56
N CYS A 314 -17.78 -24.68 55.21
CA CYS A 314 -16.84 -23.57 55.01
C CYS A 314 -17.39 -22.55 53.99
N THR A 315 -17.80 -23.02 52.81
CA THR A 315 -18.30 -22.15 51.73
C THR A 315 -19.59 -21.44 52.10
N LYS A 316 -20.49 -22.06 52.88
CA LYS A 316 -21.71 -21.41 53.37
C LYS A 316 -21.39 -20.26 54.33
N ILE A 317 -20.48 -20.48 55.29
CA ILE A 317 -20.07 -19.46 56.27
C ILE A 317 -19.31 -18.32 55.57
N MET A 318 -18.38 -18.63 54.67
CA MET A 318 -17.64 -17.60 53.91
C MET A 318 -18.57 -16.76 53.01
N ARG A 319 -19.62 -17.36 52.43
CA ARG A 319 -20.65 -16.61 51.69
C ARG A 319 -21.48 -15.70 52.60
N HIS A 320 -21.71 -16.09 53.85
CA HIS A 320 -22.41 -15.27 54.85
C HIS A 320 -21.53 -14.13 55.39
N ARG A 321 -20.20 -14.28 55.41
CA ARG A 321 -19.25 -13.21 55.78
C ARG A 321 -19.00 -12.17 54.70
N ARG A 322 -19.02 -12.55 53.42
CA ARG A 322 -18.83 -11.61 52.29
C ARG A 322 -19.82 -10.43 52.27
N PRO A 323 -21.10 -10.54 52.66
CA PRO A 323 -21.98 -9.37 52.74
C PRO A 323 -21.69 -8.43 53.92
N SER A 324 -21.00 -8.85 54.99
CA SER A 324 -20.75 -7.96 56.15
C SER A 324 -19.47 -7.12 56.04
N MET A 325 -18.44 -7.59 55.31
CA MET A 325 -17.26 -6.77 55.02
C MET A 325 -17.53 -5.65 54.00
N ALA A 326 -18.62 -5.73 53.23
CA ALA A 326 -19.00 -4.68 52.29
C ALA A 326 -19.75 -3.49 52.96
N THR A 327 -20.15 -3.61 54.23
CA THR A 327 -20.92 -2.57 54.96
C THR A 327 -20.10 -1.80 56.00
N LEU A 328 -18.81 -2.08 56.18
CA LEU A 328 -17.91 -1.21 56.95
C LEU A 328 -17.09 -0.35 55.97
N SER A 329 -17.82 0.48 55.22
CA SER A 329 -17.27 1.59 54.46
C SER A 329 -17.77 2.88 55.12
N ILE A 330 -16.83 3.64 55.66
CA ILE A 330 -16.88 5.10 55.85
C ILE A 330 -17.90 5.61 56.87
N ASN A 331 -17.38 6.05 58.03
CA ASN A 331 -17.60 7.40 58.55
C ASN A 331 -16.34 7.88 59.28
#